data_AF-A0A356X1C3-F1
#
_entry.id   AF-A0A356X1C3-F1
#
_cell.length_a   1.000
_cell.length_b   1.000
_cell.length_c   1.000
_cell.angle_alpha   90.00
_cell.angle_beta   90.00
_cell.angle_gamma   90.00
#
_symmetry.space_group_name_H-M   'P 1'
#
loop_
_entity.id
_entity.type
_entity.pdbx_description
1 polymer ?
#
loop_
_entity_poly.entity_id
_entity_poly.type
_entity_poly.pdbx_seq_one_letter_code
_entity_poly.pdbx_strand_id
1 'polypeptide(L)'
;MKFVFPLITLFLIVGCIDNPSNTEEPETPTENTIQKCENGLIAEKYECKNFDLLTNISKDDLGDDRVIYDMWGWTDTQNNSDYVLLALSSKVLFIEVSDPLEPKIIGELPESQLDIDFTIKTRSDATNRAVKTYYDHLFVVSDGQPHGMQVFDLTNLRDYSGEYLTFTEDALYEGAYNARNIEISEESGFAYLSGVIQGEDCSKGGLHIVNINEPKSPSYAGCYDADFPSGNSSISPEYTYNSNCFNYDGPDPDYQNRELCFLGKGNAFVIVDVTEKTSITLVDYIQQWNSYSTINDGAFSPSLQYYFLNP
;
A
#
# COMPACT_ATOMS: atom_id res chain seq x y z
N MET A 1 -35.84 -16.49 76.78
CA MET A 1 -35.90 -15.07 76.41
C MET A 1 -34.75 -14.77 75.46
N LYS A 2 -34.99 -14.79 74.15
CA LYS A 2 -34.04 -14.41 73.11
C LYS A 2 -34.84 -13.77 71.97
N PHE A 3 -34.73 -12.45 71.85
CA PHE A 3 -35.12 -11.67 70.68
C PHE A 3 -33.93 -11.64 69.73
N VAL A 4 -34.14 -11.90 68.44
CA VAL A 4 -33.19 -11.51 67.38
C VAL A 4 -34.00 -10.96 66.21
N PHE A 5 -33.70 -9.69 65.89
CA PHE A 5 -34.20 -8.87 64.80
C PHE A 5 -33.79 -9.42 63.42
N PRO A 6 -34.62 -9.27 62.36
CA PRO A 6 -34.17 -9.48 61.00
C PRO A 6 -33.44 -8.23 60.48
N LEU A 7 -32.28 -8.46 59.86
CA LEU A 7 -31.46 -7.47 59.18
C LEU A 7 -32.08 -7.18 57.80
N ILE A 8 -32.44 -5.93 57.53
CA ILE A 8 -32.90 -5.46 56.22
C ILE A 8 -31.66 -5.09 55.39
N THR A 9 -31.42 -5.82 54.31
CA THR A 9 -30.35 -5.53 53.35
C THR A 9 -30.90 -4.60 52.27
N LEU A 10 -30.35 -3.38 52.18
CA LEU A 10 -30.67 -2.37 51.17
C LEU A 10 -29.83 -2.64 49.91
N PHE A 11 -30.46 -3.06 48.82
CA PHE A 11 -29.83 -3.15 47.50
C PHE A 11 -29.98 -1.79 46.78
N LEU A 12 -28.88 -1.06 46.65
CA LEU A 12 -28.75 0.09 45.75
C LEU A 12 -28.40 -0.44 44.36
N ILE A 13 -29.37 -0.43 43.45
CA ILE A 13 -29.16 -0.67 42.02
C ILE A 13 -28.86 0.69 41.40
N VAL A 14 -27.59 0.96 41.12
CA VAL A 14 -27.20 2.08 40.26
C VAL A 14 -27.41 1.62 38.83
N GLY A 15 -28.53 2.02 38.23
CA GLY A 15 -28.78 1.86 36.81
C GLY A 15 -27.84 2.77 36.02
N CYS A 16 -27.14 2.23 35.03
CA CYS A 16 -26.52 3.05 33.99
C CYS A 16 -27.63 3.66 33.14
N ILE A 17 -27.54 4.97 32.92
CA ILE A 17 -28.41 5.73 32.02
C ILE A 17 -28.22 5.17 30.62
N ASP A 18 -29.33 4.81 29.97
CA ASP A 18 -29.37 4.41 28.56
C ASP A 18 -28.70 5.49 27.72
N ASN A 19 -27.63 5.10 27.02
CA ASN A 19 -27.00 5.91 26.00
C ASN A 19 -28.01 6.00 24.85
N PRO A 20 -28.49 7.19 24.43
CA PRO A 20 -29.36 7.28 23.28
C PRO A 20 -28.58 6.79 22.06
N SER A 21 -29.04 5.70 21.46
CA SER A 21 -28.59 5.31 20.14
C SER A 21 -28.93 6.47 19.21
N ASN A 22 -27.91 7.17 18.70
CA ASN A 22 -28.06 7.99 17.51
C ASN A 22 -28.41 7.06 16.35
N THR A 23 -29.70 6.75 16.20
CA THR A 23 -30.30 6.25 14.98
C THR A 23 -30.72 7.45 14.15
N GLU A 24 -29.74 8.17 13.65
CA GLU A 24 -29.91 8.96 12.44
C GLU A 24 -28.80 8.49 11.50
N GLU A 25 -29.20 7.62 10.57
CA GLU A 25 -28.41 7.30 9.39
C GLU A 25 -28.17 8.63 8.67
N PRO A 26 -26.90 9.03 8.45
CA PRO A 26 -26.64 10.32 7.81
C PRO A 26 -27.23 10.29 6.41
N GLU A 27 -28.12 11.24 6.13
CA GLU A 27 -28.61 11.48 4.77
C GLU A 27 -27.40 11.62 3.84
N THR A 28 -27.33 10.77 2.81
CA THR A 28 -26.36 10.87 1.72
C THR A 28 -26.42 12.29 1.15
N PRO A 29 -25.35 13.10 1.26
CA PRO A 29 -25.33 14.45 0.69
C PRO A 29 -25.48 14.32 -0.83
N THR A 30 -26.59 14.83 -1.36
CA THR A 30 -26.96 14.75 -2.78
C THR A 30 -26.50 15.97 -3.59
N GLU A 31 -25.55 16.75 -3.06
CA GLU A 31 -24.91 17.87 -3.75
C GLU A 31 -23.45 17.95 -3.30
N ASN A 32 -22.51 18.01 -4.27
CA ASN A 32 -21.07 18.25 -4.04
C ASN A 32 -20.87 19.66 -3.47
N THR A 33 -21.22 19.82 -2.20
CA THR A 33 -21.10 21.06 -1.47
C THR A 33 -19.73 21.04 -0.84
N ILE A 34 -18.86 21.96 -1.25
CA ILE A 34 -17.53 22.14 -0.65
C ILE A 34 -17.69 22.28 0.87
N GLN A 35 -17.11 21.33 1.61
CA GLN A 35 -17.13 21.33 3.06
C GLN A 35 -15.85 21.96 3.58
N LYS A 36 -15.97 23.20 4.04
CA LYS A 36 -14.83 23.97 4.52
C LYS A 36 -14.32 23.46 5.86
N CYS A 37 -13.02 23.62 6.06
CA CYS A 37 -12.40 23.45 7.37
C CYS A 37 -12.70 24.67 8.25
N GLU A 38 -13.73 24.56 9.07
CA GLU A 38 -14.14 25.62 10.00
C GLU A 38 -13.80 25.20 11.42
N ASN A 39 -13.06 26.06 12.13
CA ASN A 39 -12.61 25.79 13.51
C ASN A 39 -11.85 24.46 13.68
N GLY A 40 -11.15 24.01 12.63
CA GLY A 40 -10.36 22.77 12.65
C GLY A 40 -11.18 21.50 12.38
N LEU A 41 -12.44 21.62 11.94
CA LEU A 41 -13.28 20.50 11.58
C LEU A 41 -13.95 20.69 10.20
N ILE A 42 -14.05 19.61 9.44
CA ILE A 42 -14.91 19.46 8.26
C ILE A 42 -16.19 18.73 8.68
N ALA A 43 -17.35 19.27 8.29
CA ALA A 43 -18.67 18.79 8.69
C ALA A 43 -18.80 18.53 10.20
N GLU A 44 -18.18 19.37 11.02
CA GLU A 44 -18.15 19.27 12.49
C GLU A 44 -17.62 17.91 13.01
N LYS A 45 -16.96 17.10 12.17
CA LYS A 45 -16.65 15.69 12.46
C LYS A 45 -15.19 15.32 12.20
N TYR A 46 -14.63 15.73 11.07
CA TYR A 46 -13.30 15.30 10.66
C TYR A 46 -12.28 16.40 10.94
N GLU A 47 -11.24 16.08 11.71
CA GLU A 47 -10.13 17.01 11.96
C GLU A 47 -9.48 17.47 10.66
N CYS A 48 -9.25 18.77 10.54
CA CYS A 48 -8.65 19.37 9.36
C CYS A 48 -7.69 20.50 9.73
N LYS A 49 -6.71 20.74 8.86
CA LYS A 49 -5.77 21.84 9.01
C LYS A 49 -5.30 22.31 7.64
N ASN A 50 -5.77 23.49 7.22
CA ASN A 50 -5.41 24.12 5.94
C ASN A 50 -5.81 23.31 4.69
N PHE A 51 -6.87 22.52 4.75
CA PHE A 51 -7.48 21.86 3.59
C PHE A 51 -9.00 21.79 3.77
N ASP A 52 -9.73 21.90 2.67
CA ASP A 52 -11.18 21.70 2.61
C ASP A 52 -11.50 20.34 1.98
N LEU A 53 -12.68 19.78 2.24
CA LEU A 53 -13.17 18.60 1.52
C LEU A 53 -14.03 19.07 0.35
N LEU A 54 -13.58 18.80 -0.87
CA LEU A 54 -14.24 19.23 -2.10
C LEU A 54 -15.33 18.23 -2.54
N THR A 55 -14.95 16.96 -2.60
CA THR A 55 -15.83 15.86 -3.02
C THR A 55 -15.56 14.61 -2.18
N ASN A 56 -16.57 13.75 -2.06
CA ASN A 56 -16.47 12.44 -1.44
C ASN A 56 -17.04 11.38 -2.38
N ILE A 57 -16.21 10.41 -2.79
CA ILE A 57 -16.66 9.19 -3.46
C ILE A 57 -16.90 8.15 -2.36
N SER A 58 -18.16 7.76 -2.18
CA SER A 58 -18.51 6.80 -1.13
C SER A 58 -18.02 5.40 -1.49
N LYS A 59 -17.91 4.52 -0.49
CA LYS A 59 -17.59 3.11 -0.74
C LYS A 59 -18.67 2.39 -1.57
N ASP A 60 -19.91 2.87 -1.55
CA ASP A 60 -20.98 2.29 -2.35
C ASP A 60 -20.80 2.62 -3.84
N ASP A 61 -20.20 3.77 -4.15
CA ASP A 61 -19.89 4.19 -5.53
C ASP A 61 -18.77 3.34 -6.16
N LEU A 62 -17.97 2.64 -5.34
CA LEU A 62 -16.91 1.72 -5.80
C LEU A 62 -17.46 0.35 -6.26
N GLY A 63 -18.74 0.08 -6.01
CA GLY A 63 -19.38 -1.19 -6.34
C GLY A 63 -19.28 -2.25 -5.23
N ASP A 64 -19.18 -3.52 -5.63
CA ASP A 64 -19.18 -4.66 -4.69
C ASP A 64 -17.82 -4.86 -3.98
N ASP A 65 -16.72 -4.49 -4.64
CA ASP A 65 -15.37 -4.53 -4.08
C ASP A 65 -15.08 -3.22 -3.34
N ARG A 66 -15.02 -3.29 -2.00
CA ARG A 66 -15.00 -2.10 -1.13
C ARG A 66 -13.78 -2.02 -0.23
N VAL A 67 -12.82 -2.93 -0.41
CA VAL A 67 -11.59 -2.99 0.37
C VAL A 67 -10.49 -2.31 -0.43
N ILE A 68 -10.06 -1.15 0.04
CA ILE A 68 -8.96 -0.38 -0.55
C ILE A 68 -7.66 -0.81 0.11
N TYR A 69 -6.67 -1.17 -0.70
CA TYR A 69 -5.34 -1.58 -0.22
C TYR A 69 -4.26 -0.53 -0.48
N ASP A 70 -4.33 0.16 -1.62
CA ASP A 70 -3.37 1.18 -2.00
C ASP A 70 -4.02 2.24 -2.91
N MET A 71 -3.34 3.37 -3.04
CA MET A 71 -3.74 4.49 -3.88
C MET A 71 -2.49 5.18 -4.41
N TRP A 72 -2.53 5.54 -5.69
CA TRP A 72 -1.48 6.33 -6.32
C TRP A 72 -2.05 7.41 -7.22
N GLY A 73 -1.24 8.41 -7.54
CA GLY A 73 -1.61 9.51 -8.42
C GLY A 73 -0.82 9.48 -9.72
N TRP A 74 -1.46 9.89 -10.82
CA TRP A 74 -0.76 10.14 -12.08
C TRP A 74 -1.33 11.38 -12.75
N THR A 75 -0.45 12.23 -13.27
CA THR A 75 -0.81 13.41 -14.06
C THR A 75 -0.37 13.17 -15.49
N ASP A 76 -1.31 13.18 -16.41
CA ASP A 76 -1.01 13.10 -17.83
C ASP A 76 -0.42 14.42 -18.33
N THR A 77 0.86 14.41 -18.67
CA THR A 77 1.56 15.61 -19.12
C THR A 77 1.09 16.15 -20.48
N GLN A 78 0.35 15.37 -21.27
CA GLN A 78 -0.12 15.79 -22.60
C GLN A 78 -1.41 16.61 -22.55
N ASN A 79 -2.34 16.26 -21.67
CA ASN A 79 -3.64 16.94 -21.55
C ASN A 79 -3.85 17.60 -20.17
N ASN A 80 -2.90 17.45 -19.24
CA ASN A 80 -2.93 17.96 -17.88
C ASN A 80 -4.12 17.40 -17.06
N SER A 81 -4.52 16.16 -17.37
CA SER A 81 -5.52 15.45 -16.59
C SER A 81 -4.90 14.75 -15.40
N ASP A 82 -5.54 14.87 -14.24
CA ASP A 82 -5.12 14.22 -13.00
C ASP A 82 -5.96 12.97 -12.75
N TYR A 83 -5.31 11.89 -12.30
CA TYR A 83 -5.94 10.61 -12.05
C TYR A 83 -5.55 10.05 -10.69
N VAL A 84 -6.54 9.47 -10.01
CA VAL A 84 -6.36 8.58 -8.87
C VAL A 84 -6.44 7.14 -9.37
N LEU A 85 -5.41 6.36 -9.03
CA LEU A 85 -5.28 4.93 -9.30
C LEU A 85 -5.58 4.19 -7.99
N LEU A 86 -6.80 3.67 -7.85
CA LEU A 86 -7.29 3.11 -6.58
C LEU A 86 -7.24 1.58 -6.61
N ALA A 87 -6.34 1.00 -5.83
CA ALA A 87 -6.16 -0.45 -5.75
C ALA A 87 -7.17 -1.07 -4.77
N LEU A 88 -8.10 -1.84 -5.32
CA LEU A 88 -9.07 -2.64 -4.58
C LEU A 88 -8.62 -4.10 -4.46
N SER A 89 -9.43 -4.95 -3.82
CA SER A 89 -9.06 -6.36 -3.62
C SER A 89 -8.88 -7.13 -4.93
N SER A 90 -9.67 -6.83 -5.96
CA SER A 90 -9.78 -7.60 -7.21
C SER A 90 -9.47 -6.81 -8.48
N LYS A 91 -9.15 -5.52 -8.36
CA LYS A 91 -8.95 -4.61 -9.50
C LYS A 91 -8.25 -3.31 -9.08
N VAL A 92 -7.84 -2.53 -10.07
CA VAL A 92 -7.53 -1.10 -9.92
C VAL A 92 -8.63 -0.28 -10.58
N LEU A 93 -9.21 0.68 -9.87
CA LEU A 93 -10.11 1.67 -10.47
C LEU A 93 -9.33 2.89 -10.93
N PHE A 94 -9.72 3.43 -12.09
CA PHE A 94 -9.20 4.68 -12.63
C PHE A 94 -10.22 5.79 -12.41
N ILE A 95 -9.83 6.81 -11.65
CA ILE A 95 -10.70 7.94 -11.31
C ILE A 95 -10.05 9.22 -11.83
N GLU A 96 -10.69 9.86 -12.80
CA GLU A 96 -10.28 11.17 -13.31
C GLU A 96 -10.72 12.27 -12.33
N VAL A 97 -9.79 13.15 -11.94
CA VAL A 97 -9.96 14.15 -10.88
C VAL A 97 -9.48 15.56 -11.27
N SER A 98 -9.34 15.85 -12.56
CA SER A 98 -8.88 17.17 -13.03
C SER A 98 -9.85 18.28 -12.65
N ASP A 99 -11.15 17.96 -12.59
CA ASP A 99 -12.12 18.75 -11.83
C ASP A 99 -12.36 18.07 -10.47
N PRO A 100 -11.78 18.59 -9.38
CA PRO A 100 -11.93 17.96 -8.06
C PRO A 100 -13.36 18.08 -7.50
N LEU A 101 -14.24 18.87 -8.11
CA LEU A 101 -15.66 18.95 -7.77
C LEU A 101 -16.52 17.93 -8.52
N GLU A 102 -16.00 17.35 -9.61
CA GLU A 102 -16.70 16.36 -10.43
C GLU A 102 -15.78 15.19 -10.82
N PRO A 103 -15.24 14.44 -9.84
CA PRO A 103 -14.41 13.28 -10.13
C PRO A 103 -15.23 12.19 -10.82
N LYS A 104 -14.62 11.45 -11.74
CA LYS A 104 -15.29 10.43 -12.56
C LYS A 104 -14.55 9.11 -12.47
N ILE A 105 -15.25 8.05 -12.09
CA ILE A 105 -14.73 6.69 -12.22
C ILE A 105 -14.85 6.30 -13.70
N ILE A 106 -13.73 6.25 -14.41
CA ILE A 106 -13.69 6.09 -15.87
C ILE A 106 -13.49 4.64 -16.32
N GLY A 107 -12.99 3.78 -15.45
CA GLY A 107 -12.79 2.37 -15.78
C GLY A 107 -12.03 1.59 -14.74
N GLU A 108 -11.69 0.34 -15.10
CA GLU A 108 -10.94 -0.57 -14.25
C GLU A 108 -9.91 -1.41 -15.01
N LEU A 109 -8.85 -1.79 -14.31
CA LEU A 109 -7.95 -2.88 -14.67
C LEU A 109 -8.22 -4.06 -13.72
N PRO A 110 -8.87 -5.14 -14.19
CA PRO A 110 -9.08 -6.34 -13.39
C PRO A 110 -7.77 -7.03 -13.00
N GLU A 111 -7.82 -7.76 -11.90
CA GLU A 111 -6.72 -8.59 -11.41
C GLU A 111 -6.24 -9.65 -12.42
N SER A 112 -4.93 -9.82 -12.53
CA SER A 112 -4.31 -10.90 -13.31
C SER A 112 -4.18 -12.20 -12.53
N GLN A 113 -4.05 -13.29 -13.29
CA GLN A 113 -3.80 -14.64 -12.76
C GLN A 113 -2.82 -15.37 -13.68
N LEU A 114 -1.69 -15.78 -13.13
CA LEU A 114 -0.72 -16.68 -13.78
C LEU A 114 -1.26 -18.11 -13.81
N ASP A 115 -1.02 -18.81 -14.92
CA ASP A 115 -1.36 -20.21 -15.10
C ASP A 115 -0.24 -21.11 -14.53
N ILE A 116 -0.26 -21.32 -13.21
CA ILE A 116 0.73 -22.15 -12.50
C ILE A 116 0.08 -23.21 -11.61
N ASP A 117 0.70 -24.40 -11.51
CA ASP A 117 0.14 -25.61 -10.87
C ASP A 117 0.37 -25.67 -9.34
N PHE A 118 0.35 -24.52 -8.65
CA PHE A 118 0.37 -24.51 -7.19
C PHE A 118 -0.36 -23.31 -6.58
N THR A 119 -0.90 -23.52 -5.39
CA THR A 119 -1.54 -22.47 -4.61
C THR A 119 -0.52 -21.74 -3.75
N ILE A 120 -0.53 -20.42 -3.80
CA ILE A 120 0.18 -19.59 -2.84
C ILE A 120 -0.65 -19.53 -1.57
N LYS A 121 -0.12 -20.06 -0.47
CA LYS A 121 -0.75 -19.92 0.85
C LYS A 121 -0.28 -18.62 1.48
N THR A 122 -0.99 -17.52 1.22
CA THR A 122 -0.91 -16.37 2.11
C THR A 122 -1.58 -16.72 3.43
N ARG A 123 -0.97 -16.29 4.55
CA ARG A 123 -1.53 -16.52 5.89
C ARG A 123 -2.53 -15.44 6.30
N SER A 124 -2.64 -14.35 5.55
CA SER A 124 -3.68 -13.33 5.75
C SER A 124 -4.91 -13.71 4.93
N ASP A 125 -6.06 -13.60 5.58
CA ASP A 125 -7.40 -13.55 5.00
C ASP A 125 -7.64 -12.31 4.12
N ALA A 126 -6.67 -11.39 4.06
CA ALA A 126 -6.68 -10.20 3.21
C ALA A 126 -5.60 -10.30 2.12
N THR A 127 -6.02 -10.08 0.87
CA THR A 127 -5.19 -9.94 -0.34
C THR A 127 -4.62 -8.53 -0.41
N ASN A 128 -3.32 -8.34 -0.22
CA ASN A 128 -2.71 -7.02 -0.42
C ASN A 128 -2.56 -6.74 -1.91
N ARG A 129 -2.84 -5.51 -2.33
CA ARG A 129 -2.56 -5.00 -3.67
C ARG A 129 -1.85 -3.67 -3.55
N ALA A 130 -0.77 -3.51 -4.31
CA ALA A 130 0.00 -2.26 -4.35
C ALA A 130 0.20 -1.80 -5.78
N VAL A 131 0.26 -0.48 -5.94
CA VAL A 131 0.37 0.20 -7.23
C VAL A 131 1.41 1.31 -7.18
N LYS A 132 2.22 1.41 -8.23
CA LYS A 132 3.17 2.51 -8.45
C LYS A 132 3.23 2.86 -9.92
N THR A 133 3.67 4.08 -10.23
CA THR A 133 3.87 4.53 -11.60
C THR A 133 5.35 4.66 -11.93
N TYR A 134 5.68 4.46 -13.20
CA TYR A 134 6.97 4.84 -13.78
C TYR A 134 6.74 5.34 -15.20
N TYR A 135 7.10 6.60 -15.46
CA TYR A 135 6.61 7.34 -16.63
C TYR A 135 5.07 7.24 -16.75
N ASP A 136 4.56 6.99 -17.95
CA ASP A 136 3.14 6.81 -18.22
C ASP A 136 2.69 5.34 -18.04
N HIS A 137 3.32 4.56 -17.17
CA HIS A 137 2.95 3.17 -16.92
C HIS A 137 2.64 2.93 -15.45
N LEU A 138 1.56 2.18 -15.21
CA LEU A 138 1.15 1.66 -13.92
C LEU A 138 1.69 0.23 -13.75
N PHE A 139 2.25 -0.05 -12.58
CA PHE A 139 2.71 -1.36 -12.16
C PHE A 139 1.85 -1.83 -11.00
N VAL A 140 1.25 -3.02 -11.11
CA VAL A 140 0.32 -3.58 -10.13
C VAL A 140 0.82 -4.94 -9.65
N VAL A 141 0.86 -5.12 -8.33
CA VAL A 141 1.15 -6.43 -7.71
C VAL A 141 0.09 -6.81 -6.70
N SER A 142 -0.07 -8.12 -6.48
CA SER A 142 -0.94 -8.69 -5.45
C SER A 142 -0.30 -9.91 -4.80
N ASP A 143 -0.60 -10.15 -3.52
CA ASP A 143 -0.15 -11.34 -2.80
C ASP A 143 -1.21 -12.45 -2.65
N GLY A 144 -2.47 -12.20 -3.01
CA GLY A 144 -3.57 -13.14 -2.77
C GLY A 144 -3.52 -14.46 -3.55
N GLN A 145 -2.81 -14.47 -4.68
CA GLN A 145 -2.74 -15.56 -5.63
C GLN A 145 -1.51 -15.36 -6.55
N PRO A 146 -1.22 -16.30 -7.46
CA PRO A 146 -0.23 -16.10 -8.51
C PRO A 146 -0.62 -14.94 -9.45
N HIS A 147 -0.32 -13.71 -9.06
CA HIS A 147 -0.68 -12.48 -9.77
C HIS A 147 0.31 -12.12 -10.89
N GLY A 148 1.61 -12.26 -10.63
CA GLY A 148 2.62 -11.56 -11.43
C GLY A 148 2.74 -10.08 -11.06
N MET A 149 3.36 -9.30 -11.93
CA MET A 149 3.28 -7.82 -11.92
C MET A 149 2.68 -7.35 -13.24
N GLN A 150 1.46 -6.80 -13.20
CA GLN A 150 0.82 -6.20 -14.38
C GLN A 150 1.49 -4.87 -14.70
N VAL A 151 1.62 -4.58 -15.99
CA VAL A 151 2.01 -3.27 -16.50
C VAL A 151 0.91 -2.76 -17.41
N PHE A 152 0.42 -1.55 -17.13
CA PHE A 152 -0.62 -0.90 -17.91
C PHE A 152 -0.15 0.48 -18.38
N ASP A 153 -0.28 0.75 -19.67
CA ASP A 153 0.00 2.05 -20.26
C ASP A 153 -1.14 3.03 -19.92
N LEU A 154 -0.86 3.97 -19.03
CA LEU A 154 -1.83 4.96 -18.54
C LEU A 154 -2.30 5.91 -19.63
N THR A 155 -1.58 6.01 -20.76
CA THR A 155 -2.06 6.80 -21.90
C THR A 155 -3.32 6.23 -22.53
N ASN A 156 -3.64 4.96 -22.31
CA ASN A 156 -4.90 4.35 -22.73
C ASN A 156 -6.12 4.98 -22.03
N LEU A 157 -5.94 5.66 -20.88
CA LEU A 157 -7.03 6.38 -20.20
C LEU A 157 -7.58 7.55 -21.02
N ARG A 158 -6.83 8.02 -22.03
CA ARG A 158 -7.24 9.08 -22.96
C ARG A 158 -8.40 8.66 -23.87
N ASP A 159 -8.65 7.35 -24.00
CA ASP A 159 -9.74 6.81 -24.82
C ASP A 159 -11.11 7.01 -24.17
N TYR A 160 -11.16 7.44 -22.89
CA TYR A 160 -12.40 7.75 -22.20
C TYR A 160 -13.18 8.85 -22.91
N SER A 161 -14.41 8.51 -23.32
CA SER A 161 -15.33 9.41 -24.02
C SER A 161 -16.72 9.46 -23.38
N GLY A 162 -16.83 9.04 -22.11
CA GLY A 162 -18.05 9.07 -21.32
C GLY A 162 -18.60 7.70 -20.91
N GLU A 163 -18.07 6.61 -21.47
CA GLU A 163 -18.45 5.24 -21.11
C GLU A 163 -17.39 4.59 -20.22
N TYR A 164 -17.83 3.75 -19.28
CA TYR A 164 -16.95 3.00 -18.39
C TYR A 164 -16.12 1.97 -19.17
N LEU A 165 -14.81 1.94 -18.93
CA LEU A 165 -13.87 1.08 -19.65
C LEU A 165 -13.39 -0.08 -18.77
N THR A 166 -13.28 -1.27 -19.36
CA THR A 166 -12.59 -2.42 -18.74
C THR A 166 -11.33 -2.70 -19.56
N PHE A 167 -10.18 -2.48 -18.95
CA PHE A 167 -8.87 -2.61 -19.58
C PHE A 167 -8.26 -4.00 -19.35
N THR A 168 -7.17 -4.28 -20.06
CA THR A 168 -6.26 -5.41 -19.83
C THR A 168 -4.85 -4.87 -19.74
N GLU A 169 -3.95 -5.57 -19.04
CA GLU A 169 -2.55 -5.19 -18.98
C GLU A 169 -1.87 -5.22 -20.37
N ASP A 170 -0.93 -4.30 -20.59
CA ASP A 170 -0.08 -4.23 -21.78
C ASP A 170 1.06 -5.27 -21.73
N ALA A 171 1.50 -5.61 -20.51
CA ALA A 171 2.48 -6.65 -20.23
C ALA A 171 2.23 -7.27 -18.86
N LEU A 172 2.64 -8.53 -18.70
CA LEU A 172 2.59 -9.26 -17.45
C LEU A 172 3.98 -9.84 -17.15
N TYR A 173 4.60 -9.37 -16.07
CA TYR A 173 5.86 -9.94 -15.58
C TYR A 173 5.57 -11.16 -14.72
N GLU A 174 6.00 -12.34 -15.18
CA GLU A 174 5.74 -13.62 -14.51
C GLU A 174 6.88 -14.07 -13.59
N GLY A 175 8.00 -13.32 -13.55
CA GLY A 175 9.19 -13.71 -12.78
C GLY A 175 9.03 -13.53 -11.26
N ALA A 176 7.99 -12.86 -10.79
CA ALA A 176 7.59 -12.87 -9.38
C ALA A 176 6.12 -13.28 -9.31
N TYR A 177 5.82 -14.42 -8.69
CA TYR A 177 4.46 -14.97 -8.76
C TYR A 177 3.47 -14.17 -7.91
N ASN A 178 3.93 -13.63 -6.78
CA ASN A 178 3.14 -12.78 -5.91
C ASN A 178 4.05 -11.68 -5.37
N ALA A 179 3.49 -10.52 -5.03
CA ALA A 179 4.17 -9.54 -4.22
C ALA A 179 3.15 -8.74 -3.41
N ARG A 180 3.48 -8.48 -2.14
CA ARG A 180 2.63 -7.71 -1.24
C ARG A 180 2.67 -6.23 -1.56
N ASN A 181 3.85 -5.74 -1.90
CA ASN A 181 4.08 -4.32 -2.15
C ASN A 181 5.11 -4.15 -3.27
N ILE A 182 5.08 -2.98 -3.88
CA ILE A 182 6.01 -2.52 -4.91
C ILE A 182 6.47 -1.11 -4.57
N GLU A 183 7.78 -0.90 -4.64
CA GLU A 183 8.41 0.43 -4.62
C GLU A 183 9.14 0.63 -5.95
N ILE A 184 9.15 1.85 -6.48
CA ILE A 184 9.83 2.17 -7.74
C ILE A 184 10.85 3.29 -7.51
N SER A 185 12.10 3.02 -7.87
CA SER A 185 13.11 4.08 -7.98
C SER A 185 13.05 4.65 -9.39
N GLU A 186 12.38 5.80 -9.54
CA GLU A 186 12.22 6.45 -10.84
C GLU A 186 13.54 6.90 -11.46
N GLU A 187 14.56 7.19 -10.65
CA GLU A 187 15.86 7.61 -11.17
C GLU A 187 16.63 6.45 -11.82
N SER A 188 16.53 5.24 -11.25
CA SER A 188 17.28 4.07 -11.70
C SER A 188 16.46 3.16 -12.64
N GLY A 189 15.13 3.30 -12.64
CA GLY A 189 14.23 2.48 -13.44
C GLY A 189 14.12 1.03 -12.96
N PHE A 190 14.12 0.84 -11.63
CA PHE A 190 13.93 -0.47 -11.00
C PHE A 190 12.69 -0.48 -10.10
N ALA A 191 11.95 -1.59 -10.17
CA ALA A 191 10.89 -1.93 -9.24
C ALA A 191 11.41 -2.93 -8.19
N TYR A 192 11.04 -2.70 -6.94
CA TYR A 192 11.41 -3.47 -5.77
C TYR A 192 10.15 -4.11 -5.18
N LEU A 193 10.01 -5.42 -5.36
CA LEU A 193 8.84 -6.17 -4.94
C LEU A 193 9.10 -6.81 -3.59
N SER A 194 8.31 -6.42 -2.60
CA SER A 194 8.35 -6.97 -1.23
C SER A 194 7.27 -8.02 -1.03
N GLY A 195 7.52 -8.97 -0.13
CA GLY A 195 6.57 -10.03 0.22
C GLY A 195 6.45 -11.15 -0.82
N VAL A 196 7.41 -11.25 -1.74
CA VAL A 196 7.49 -12.30 -2.76
C VAL A 196 7.80 -13.63 -2.11
N ILE A 197 6.86 -14.59 -2.12
CA ILE A 197 7.08 -15.91 -1.51
C ILE A 197 7.84 -16.81 -2.50
N GLN A 198 7.52 -16.70 -3.79
CA GLN A 198 8.15 -17.43 -4.86
C GLN A 198 8.35 -16.53 -6.09
N GLY A 199 9.54 -16.60 -6.67
CA GLY A 199 9.94 -15.87 -7.87
C GLY A 199 11.26 -16.42 -8.43
N GLU A 200 11.60 -15.97 -9.64
CA GLU A 200 12.86 -16.20 -10.35
C GLU A 200 14.03 -15.84 -9.44
N ASP A 201 14.82 -16.85 -9.06
CA ASP A 201 15.96 -16.72 -8.14
C ASP A 201 15.66 -15.96 -6.83
N CYS A 202 14.38 -15.94 -6.42
CA CYS A 202 13.90 -15.24 -5.22
C CYS A 202 12.84 -16.08 -4.48
N SER A 203 13.23 -17.28 -4.05
CA SER A 203 12.30 -18.30 -3.53
C SER A 203 12.24 -18.38 -1.99
N LYS A 204 12.74 -17.37 -1.29
CA LYS A 204 12.78 -17.37 0.19
C LYS A 204 12.01 -16.22 0.85
N GLY A 205 11.21 -15.41 0.17
CA GLY A 205 10.53 -14.27 0.84
C GLY A 205 11.21 -12.91 0.66
N GLY A 206 12.33 -12.85 -0.04
CA GLY A 206 13.22 -11.68 -0.11
C GLY A 206 12.64 -10.48 -0.87
N LEU A 207 13.51 -9.49 -1.10
CA LEU A 207 13.24 -8.35 -1.98
C LEU A 207 13.57 -8.74 -3.42
N HIS A 208 12.56 -8.92 -4.27
CA HIS A 208 12.74 -9.23 -5.68
C HIS A 208 12.88 -7.95 -6.49
N ILE A 209 13.86 -7.87 -7.38
CA ILE A 209 14.17 -6.64 -8.12
C ILE A 209 13.94 -6.84 -9.61
N VAL A 210 13.22 -5.92 -10.22
CA VAL A 210 12.83 -5.95 -11.63
C VAL A 210 13.34 -4.69 -12.31
N ASN A 211 14.04 -4.84 -13.43
CA ASN A 211 14.35 -3.74 -14.34
C ASN A 211 13.10 -3.38 -15.13
N ILE A 212 12.69 -2.11 -15.05
CA ILE A 212 11.50 -1.58 -15.73
C ILE A 212 11.83 -0.42 -16.68
N ASN A 213 13.12 -0.24 -17.04
CA ASN A 213 13.55 0.80 -17.99
C ASN A 213 12.87 0.68 -19.36
N GLU A 214 12.46 -0.52 -19.73
CA GLU A 214 11.53 -0.77 -20.84
C GLU A 214 10.21 -1.27 -20.24
N PRO A 215 9.24 -0.38 -19.91
CA PRO A 215 8.08 -0.73 -19.08
C PRO A 215 7.27 -1.93 -19.58
N LYS A 216 7.09 -2.06 -20.89
CA LYS A 216 6.35 -3.19 -21.51
C LYS A 216 7.19 -4.46 -21.70
N SER A 217 8.44 -4.46 -21.23
CA SER A 217 9.35 -5.61 -21.27
C SER A 217 10.18 -5.70 -19.97
N PRO A 218 9.53 -5.78 -18.80
CA PRO A 218 10.22 -5.88 -17.51
C PRO A 218 11.04 -7.17 -17.42
N SER A 219 12.18 -7.13 -16.73
CA SER A 219 13.07 -8.28 -16.58
C SER A 219 13.66 -8.40 -15.18
N TYR A 220 13.94 -9.62 -14.74
CA TYR A 220 14.65 -9.87 -13.48
C TYR A 220 15.99 -9.12 -13.42
N ALA A 221 16.30 -8.54 -12.27
CA ALA A 221 17.55 -7.81 -12.02
C ALA A 221 18.34 -8.34 -10.82
N GLY A 222 17.67 -8.94 -9.83
CA GLY A 222 18.31 -9.47 -8.64
C GLY A 222 17.31 -9.80 -7.54
N CYS A 223 17.82 -10.38 -6.45
CA CYS A 223 17.04 -10.67 -5.26
C CYS A 223 17.91 -10.48 -4.02
N TYR A 224 17.35 -9.84 -2.98
CA TYR A 224 17.93 -9.85 -1.64
C TYR A 224 17.16 -10.84 -0.74
N ASP A 225 17.73 -12.02 -0.55
CA ASP A 225 17.16 -13.10 0.28
C ASP A 225 18.14 -13.55 1.39
N ALA A 226 18.89 -12.61 1.97
CA ALA A 226 19.82 -12.92 3.05
C ALA A 226 19.06 -13.34 4.33
N ASP A 227 19.50 -14.46 4.92
CA ASP A 227 18.96 -15.01 6.17
C ASP A 227 19.33 -14.17 7.40
N PHE A 228 20.41 -13.40 7.30
CA PHE A 228 20.86 -12.42 8.29
C PHE A 228 20.80 -10.98 7.74
N PRO A 229 20.28 -10.02 8.51
CA PRO A 229 19.60 -10.16 9.81
C PRO A 229 18.29 -10.93 9.65
N SER A 230 18.02 -11.82 10.60
CA SER A 230 16.87 -12.73 10.54
C SER A 230 15.60 -12.03 11.01
N GLY A 231 14.56 -12.08 10.18
CA GLY A 231 13.21 -11.66 10.54
C GLY A 231 12.44 -12.72 11.30
N ASN A 232 11.36 -12.32 11.97
CA ASN A 232 10.44 -13.21 12.69
C ASN A 232 9.18 -13.58 11.89
N SER A 233 9.21 -13.44 10.56
CA SER A 233 8.06 -13.81 9.73
C SER A 233 7.74 -15.29 9.87
N SER A 234 6.45 -15.59 9.82
CA SER A 234 5.93 -16.96 9.75
C SER A 234 6.21 -17.67 8.43
N ILE A 235 6.64 -16.94 7.39
CA ILE A 235 6.96 -17.48 6.07
C ILE A 235 8.41 -17.96 6.05
N SER A 236 9.36 -17.08 6.38
CA SER A 236 10.80 -17.34 6.35
C SER A 236 11.58 -16.21 7.06
N PRO A 237 12.82 -16.44 7.52
CA PRO A 237 13.66 -15.38 8.11
C PRO A 237 14.12 -14.31 7.09
N GLU A 238 14.08 -14.61 5.79
CA GLU A 238 14.39 -13.69 4.69
C GLU A 238 13.21 -12.77 4.33
N TYR A 239 12.01 -13.08 4.82
CA TYR A 239 10.78 -12.41 4.39
C TYR A 239 10.82 -10.89 4.61
N THR A 240 10.66 -10.14 3.51
CA THR A 240 10.59 -8.67 3.53
C THR A 240 9.13 -8.24 3.44
N TYR A 241 8.63 -7.51 4.44
CA TYR A 241 7.26 -7.02 4.49
C TYR A 241 7.05 -5.82 3.57
N ASN A 242 7.96 -4.85 3.64
CA ASN A 242 8.00 -3.65 2.82
C ASN A 242 9.44 -3.15 2.65
N SER A 243 9.61 -2.27 1.68
CA SER A 243 10.88 -1.65 1.31
C SER A 243 10.67 -0.19 0.93
N ASN A 244 11.57 0.68 1.36
CA ASN A 244 11.76 2.01 0.78
C ASN A 244 13.11 2.03 0.07
N CYS A 245 13.13 2.20 -1.25
CA CYS A 245 14.33 2.07 -2.08
C CYS A 245 14.50 3.29 -2.98
N PHE A 246 15.64 3.97 -2.89
CA PHE A 246 15.91 5.18 -3.68
C PHE A 246 17.41 5.48 -3.76
N ASN A 247 17.77 6.38 -4.68
CA ASN A 247 19.10 6.95 -4.77
C ASN A 247 19.35 7.86 -3.56
N TYR A 248 20.27 7.46 -2.69
CA TYR A 248 20.53 8.13 -1.43
C TYR A 248 21.40 9.39 -1.62
N ASP A 249 20.84 10.53 -1.22
CA ASP A 249 21.48 11.85 -1.20
C ASP A 249 21.48 12.48 0.21
N GLY A 250 21.37 11.64 1.25
CA GLY A 250 21.33 12.05 2.66
C GLY A 250 22.69 12.46 3.24
N PRO A 251 22.77 12.67 4.56
CA PRO A 251 23.96 13.25 5.21
C PRO A 251 25.18 12.31 5.32
N ASP A 252 25.04 11.01 5.08
CA ASP A 252 26.12 10.03 5.25
C ASP A 252 27.09 10.02 4.04
N PRO A 253 28.34 10.49 4.18
CA PRO A 253 29.25 10.65 3.03
C PRO A 253 29.67 9.34 2.36
N ASP A 254 29.64 8.23 3.11
CA ASP A 254 30.07 6.91 2.62
C ASP A 254 29.07 6.32 1.60
N TYR A 255 27.82 6.79 1.60
CA TYR A 255 26.73 6.27 0.77
C TYR A 255 26.24 7.25 -0.31
N GLN A 256 27.00 8.31 -0.59
CA GLN A 256 26.66 9.24 -1.68
C GLN A 256 26.66 8.53 -3.04
N ASN A 257 25.66 8.81 -3.88
CA ASN A 257 25.46 8.17 -5.19
C ASN A 257 25.27 6.64 -5.10
N ARG A 258 24.78 6.15 -3.95
CA ARG A 258 24.36 4.76 -3.79
C ARG A 258 22.86 4.67 -3.85
N GLU A 259 22.36 3.55 -4.33
CA GLU A 259 20.95 3.22 -4.20
C GLU A 259 20.79 2.32 -2.98
N LEU A 260 20.04 2.79 -2.00
CA LEU A 260 19.83 2.09 -0.74
C LEU A 260 18.39 1.63 -0.62
N CYS A 261 18.19 0.44 -0.05
CA CYS A 261 16.89 -0.03 0.37
C CYS A 261 16.83 -0.20 1.88
N PHE A 262 15.72 0.26 2.46
CA PHE A 262 15.40 0.20 3.87
C PHE A 262 14.23 -0.77 4.05
N LEU A 263 14.50 -1.91 4.66
CA LEU A 263 13.64 -3.09 4.65
C LEU A 263 13.04 -3.35 6.02
N GLY A 264 11.74 -3.59 6.06
CA GLY A 264 11.06 -4.17 7.22
C GLY A 264 11.02 -5.69 7.09
N LYS A 265 11.76 -6.42 7.92
CA LYS A 265 11.77 -7.90 7.98
C LYS A 265 11.09 -8.39 9.26
N GLY A 266 9.92 -7.85 9.59
CA GLY A 266 9.23 -8.15 10.83
C GLY A 266 9.90 -7.46 12.02
N ASN A 267 10.54 -8.18 12.93
CA ASN A 267 11.25 -7.57 14.06
C ASN A 267 12.66 -7.05 13.72
N ALA A 268 13.05 -7.02 12.44
CA ALA A 268 14.32 -6.45 11.99
C ALA A 268 14.09 -5.31 11.00
N PHE A 269 14.81 -4.21 11.18
CA PHE A 269 14.99 -3.16 10.19
C PHE A 269 16.37 -3.32 9.56
N VAL A 270 16.43 -3.38 8.23
CA VAL A 270 17.67 -3.72 7.52
C VAL A 270 17.93 -2.70 6.42
N ILE A 271 19.15 -2.18 6.36
CA ILE A 271 19.61 -1.27 5.33
C ILE A 271 20.54 -2.05 4.41
N VAL A 272 20.29 -2.01 3.11
CA VAL A 272 21.11 -2.68 2.10
C VAL A 272 21.48 -1.72 0.99
N ASP A 273 22.69 -1.85 0.47
CA ASP A 273 23.13 -1.18 -0.76
C ASP A 273 22.77 -2.07 -1.95
N VAL A 274 21.85 -1.59 -2.77
CA VAL A 274 21.34 -2.25 -3.98
C VAL A 274 21.91 -1.64 -5.25
N THR A 275 22.94 -0.80 -5.18
CA THR A 275 23.55 -0.15 -6.37
C THR A 275 23.85 -1.19 -7.44
N GLU A 276 24.53 -2.27 -7.06
CA GLU A 276 24.77 -3.44 -7.89
C GLU A 276 23.70 -4.51 -7.62
N LYS A 277 22.68 -4.58 -8.47
CA LYS A 277 21.46 -5.41 -8.29
C LYS A 277 21.73 -6.91 -8.10
N THR A 278 22.85 -7.40 -8.64
CA THR A 278 23.29 -8.81 -8.54
C THR A 278 24.28 -9.06 -7.40
N SER A 279 24.70 -8.02 -6.67
CA SER A 279 25.69 -8.08 -5.60
C SER A 279 25.31 -7.12 -4.46
N ILE A 280 24.10 -7.30 -3.93
CA ILE A 280 23.53 -6.50 -2.85
C ILE A 280 24.30 -6.74 -1.55
N THR A 281 24.59 -5.67 -0.82
CA THR A 281 25.38 -5.75 0.43
C THR A 281 24.62 -5.18 1.63
N LEU A 282 24.77 -5.83 2.79
CA LEU A 282 24.25 -5.32 4.06
C LEU A 282 25.04 -4.07 4.46
N VAL A 283 24.34 -2.99 4.74
CA VAL A 283 24.88 -1.73 5.27
C VAL A 283 24.82 -1.72 6.79
N ASP A 284 23.61 -1.83 7.34
CA ASP A 284 23.38 -1.83 8.79
C ASP A 284 22.01 -2.46 9.11
N TYR A 285 21.74 -2.72 10.39
CA TYR A 285 20.47 -3.24 10.84
C TYR A 285 20.15 -2.94 12.30
N ILE A 286 18.86 -2.92 12.62
CA ILE A 286 18.34 -2.86 13.98
C ILE A 286 17.47 -4.10 14.20
N GLN A 287 17.82 -4.90 15.20
CA GLN A 287 17.00 -6.03 15.64
C GLN A 287 16.21 -5.65 16.89
N GLN A 288 14.88 -5.73 16.80
CA GLN A 288 14.01 -5.59 17.96
C GLN A 288 13.95 -6.90 18.76
N TRP A 289 14.09 -6.77 20.09
CA TRP A 289 14.13 -7.89 21.03
C TRP A 289 12.74 -8.42 21.38
N ASN A 290 11.70 -7.60 21.21
CA ASN A 290 10.30 -7.95 21.39
C ASN A 290 9.74 -8.56 20.10
N SER A 291 9.39 -9.84 20.13
CA SER A 291 8.85 -10.58 18.98
C SER A 291 7.44 -10.16 18.54
N TYR A 292 6.83 -9.16 19.20
CA TYR A 292 5.43 -8.75 18.99
C TYR A 292 5.27 -7.47 18.17
N SER A 293 6.35 -6.71 17.95
CA SER A 293 6.33 -5.54 17.06
C SER A 293 6.83 -5.94 15.68
N THR A 294 6.01 -5.65 14.66
CA THR A 294 6.37 -5.84 13.26
C THR A 294 6.68 -4.48 12.68
N ILE A 295 7.95 -4.28 12.30
CA ILE A 295 8.39 -3.17 11.47
C ILE A 295 7.82 -3.45 10.08
N ASN A 296 6.66 -2.87 9.83
CA ASN A 296 5.93 -3.04 8.59
C ASN A 296 6.24 -1.88 7.66
N ASP A 297 6.43 -0.66 8.15
CA ASP A 297 6.61 0.49 7.27
C ASP A 297 7.40 1.61 7.95
N GLY A 298 7.83 2.58 7.17
CA GLY A 298 8.47 3.79 7.69
C GLY A 298 8.56 4.90 6.66
N ALA A 299 8.97 6.07 7.13
CA ALA A 299 9.09 7.25 6.29
C ALA A 299 10.36 8.02 6.61
N PHE A 300 10.97 8.62 5.59
CA PHE A 300 12.10 9.52 5.78
C PHE A 300 11.65 10.94 6.12
N SER A 301 12.43 11.61 6.97
CA SER A 301 12.43 13.07 7.01
C SER A 301 12.86 13.64 5.65
N PRO A 302 12.41 14.84 5.24
CA PRO A 302 12.83 15.44 3.97
C PRO A 302 14.35 15.59 3.79
N SER A 303 15.12 15.67 4.88
CA SER A 303 16.58 15.75 4.85
C SER A 303 17.28 14.38 4.86
N LEU A 304 16.51 13.29 4.79
CA LEU A 304 16.94 11.89 4.93
C LEU A 304 17.74 11.57 6.21
N GLN A 305 17.75 12.48 7.18
CA GLN A 305 18.52 12.33 8.42
C GLN A 305 17.85 11.36 9.41
N TYR A 306 16.52 11.25 9.34
CA TYR A 306 15.75 10.40 10.22
C TYR A 306 14.86 9.47 9.40
N TYR A 307 14.81 8.20 9.80
CA TYR A 307 13.80 7.25 9.36
C TYR A 307 12.86 6.96 10.51
N PHE A 308 11.58 7.25 10.32
CA PHE A 308 10.53 7.05 11.31
C PHE A 308 9.91 5.68 11.10
N LEU A 309 10.03 4.80 12.08
CA LEU A 309 9.41 3.48 12.07
C LEU A 309 8.02 3.54 12.70
N ASN A 310 7.09 2.74 12.18
CA ASN A 310 5.83 2.50 12.86
C ASN A 310 6.10 1.81 14.23
N PRO A 311 5.46 2.26 15.33
CA PRO A 311 5.54 1.59 16.62
C PRO A 311 4.85 0.21 16.62
#